data_AF-A0A061NBN0-F1
#
_entry.id   AF-A0A061NBN0-F1
#
_cell.length_a   1.000
_cell.length_b   1.000
_cell.length_c   1.000
_cell.angle_alpha   90.00
_cell.angle_beta   90.00
_cell.angle_gamma   90.00
#
_symmetry.space_group_name_H-M   'P 1'
#
loop_
_entity.id
_entity.type
_entity.pdbx_description
1 polymer ?
#
loop_
_entity_poly.entity_id
_entity_poly.type
_entity_poly.pdbx_seq_one_letter_code
_entity_poly.pdbx_strand_id
1 'polypeptide(L)'
;MTNKLKLTPDGKIDLKVAEEKNNTDIERAFNNPDGEVGWRRIRRFIIAAIAIGLAIYVLYYAAYGGFPAWQHRAIFTSIGLILCFACFPYKKGKKQGHLLFDVLPLVLSISLLIHAFLAYPDIALRQGASSTFDQIVATLMIFLIIEGVRRTIGHAMAVLALFFWAYIFIGPLFPGILGHQGFSYGRMTDALFITTNGIFSDPIYVASTVLIIFLIFAAFMMRTGVGQFFIEFAFALTGRIRGGPALASVLSSGLLATITGNGAANASMTGPFTIHS
;
A
#
# COMPACT_ATOMS: atom_id res chain seq x y z
N MET A 1 7.22 -8.20 28.49
CA MET A 1 7.62 -9.62 28.51
C MET A 1 8.36 -9.93 27.23
N THR A 2 9.65 -10.18 27.38
CA THR A 2 10.70 -10.33 26.38
C THR A 2 10.47 -11.51 25.44
N ASN A 3 10.22 -11.22 24.17
CA ASN A 3 10.17 -12.24 23.12
C ASN A 3 11.60 -12.61 22.74
N LYS A 4 12.13 -13.70 23.32
CA LYS A 4 13.48 -14.19 23.03
C LYS A 4 13.52 -14.75 21.61
N LEU A 5 14.31 -14.10 20.75
CA LEU A 5 14.76 -14.64 19.47
C LEU A 5 15.50 -15.96 19.74
N LYS A 6 15.01 -17.07 19.18
CA LYS A 6 15.69 -18.36 19.27
C LYS A 6 16.88 -18.36 18.30
N LEU A 7 18.06 -18.53 18.87
CA LEU A 7 19.32 -18.73 18.13
C LEU A 7 19.39 -20.19 17.66
N THR A 8 19.92 -20.41 16.46
CA THR A 8 20.35 -21.75 16.01
C THR A 8 21.61 -22.18 16.78
N PRO A 9 21.96 -23.49 16.82
CA PRO A 9 23.13 -24.00 17.55
C PRO A 9 24.44 -23.30 17.19
N ASP A 10 24.52 -22.71 16.00
CA ASP A 10 25.69 -21.99 15.45
C ASP A 10 25.66 -20.47 15.70
N GLY A 11 24.80 -19.96 16.60
CA GLY A 11 24.83 -18.56 17.03
C GLY A 11 24.29 -17.52 16.04
N LYS A 12 23.69 -17.95 14.92
CA LYS A 12 23.08 -17.05 13.92
C LYS A 12 21.63 -16.71 14.27
N ILE A 13 21.25 -15.44 14.04
CA ILE A 13 19.85 -14.98 14.13
C ILE A 13 19.09 -15.55 12.93
N ASP A 14 18.07 -16.35 13.19
CA ASP A 14 17.31 -17.07 12.16
C ASP A 14 16.33 -16.12 11.43
N LEU A 15 16.83 -15.48 10.36
CA LEU A 15 16.10 -14.49 9.55
C LEU A 15 15.16 -15.13 8.53
N LYS A 16 15.37 -16.41 8.15
CA LYS A 16 14.39 -17.17 7.35
C LYS A 16 13.01 -17.19 8.01
N VAL A 17 13.00 -17.25 9.34
CA VAL A 17 11.79 -17.22 10.16
C VAL A 17 11.07 -15.87 10.14
N ALA A 18 11.74 -14.73 9.89
CA ALA A 18 11.14 -13.39 9.89
C ALA A 18 10.56 -13.00 8.51
N GLU A 19 11.37 -13.21 7.48
CA GLU A 19 11.08 -13.68 6.12
C GLU A 19 9.71 -14.30 5.82
N GLU A 20 9.73 -15.62 6.00
CA GLU A 20 8.56 -16.47 5.99
C GLU A 20 7.52 -15.84 6.89
N LYS A 21 7.79 -15.50 8.17
CA LYS A 21 6.75 -14.92 9.03
C LYS A 21 5.99 -13.76 8.41
N ASN A 22 6.54 -12.82 7.65
CA ASN A 22 5.70 -11.70 7.20
C ASN A 22 4.74 -12.11 6.07
N ASN A 23 5.22 -12.86 5.07
CA ASN A 23 4.38 -13.41 4.00
C ASN A 23 3.51 -14.58 4.49
N THR A 24 4.05 -15.41 5.37
CA THR A 24 3.38 -16.48 6.13
C THR A 24 2.47 -15.93 7.21
N ASP A 25 2.58 -14.71 7.73
CA ASP A 25 1.64 -14.12 8.70
C ASP A 25 0.49 -13.46 7.95
N ILE A 26 0.73 -12.90 6.76
CA ILE A 26 -0.34 -12.53 5.81
C ILE A 26 -1.04 -13.82 5.37
N GLU A 27 -0.32 -14.79 4.81
CA GLU A 27 -0.88 -16.07 4.39
C GLU A 27 -1.48 -16.87 5.55
N ARG A 28 -0.92 -16.91 6.76
CA ARG A 28 -1.54 -17.55 7.96
C ARG A 28 -2.70 -16.73 8.48
N ALA A 29 -2.69 -15.40 8.40
CA ALA A 29 -3.90 -14.60 8.63
C ALA A 29 -4.99 -14.91 7.59
N PHE A 30 -4.61 -15.35 6.39
CA PHE A 30 -5.50 -15.84 5.32
C PHE A 30 -5.78 -17.35 5.33
N ASN A 31 -4.96 -18.20 5.96
CA ASN A 31 -4.99 -19.68 5.89
C ASN A 31 -4.97 -20.36 7.28
N ASN A 32 -5.18 -19.65 8.39
CA ASN A 32 -5.20 -20.32 9.70
C ASN A 32 -6.26 -21.45 9.71
N PRO A 33 -5.89 -22.74 9.89
CA PRO A 33 -6.80 -23.88 9.77
C PRO A 33 -7.62 -24.15 11.04
N ASP A 34 -7.48 -23.32 12.08
CA ASP A 34 -8.15 -23.49 13.37
C ASP A 34 -9.66 -23.22 13.25
N GLY A 35 -10.43 -24.24 12.86
CA GLY A 35 -11.89 -24.35 13.05
C GLY A 35 -12.68 -23.04 12.86
N GLU A 36 -12.54 -22.40 11.71
CA GLU A 36 -12.94 -21.00 11.55
C GLU A 36 -14.46 -20.76 11.67
N VAL A 37 -14.84 -19.95 12.66
CA VAL A 37 -16.15 -19.31 12.80
C VAL A 37 -16.50 -18.61 11.48
N GLY A 38 -17.65 -18.94 10.87
CA GLY A 38 -18.02 -18.54 9.50
C GLY A 38 -17.85 -17.06 9.13
N TRP A 39 -17.90 -16.17 10.12
CA TRP A 39 -17.66 -14.73 9.96
C TRP A 39 -16.29 -14.38 9.36
N ARG A 40 -15.21 -15.08 9.75
CA ARG A 40 -13.85 -14.80 9.22
C ARG A 40 -13.71 -15.21 7.76
N ARG A 41 -14.32 -16.32 7.37
CA ARG A 41 -14.39 -16.78 5.97
C ARG A 41 -15.14 -15.78 5.09
N ILE A 42 -16.31 -15.30 5.54
CA ILE A 42 -17.09 -14.27 4.84
C ILE A 42 -16.26 -13.00 4.63
N ARG A 43 -15.57 -12.52 5.67
CA ARG A 43 -14.68 -11.35 5.57
C ARG A 43 -13.61 -11.53 4.49
N ARG A 44 -12.97 -12.71 4.40
CA ARG A 44 -11.96 -12.99 3.37
C ARG A 44 -12.55 -12.95 1.97
N PHE A 45 -13.73 -13.52 1.76
CA PHE A 45 -14.42 -13.45 0.47
C PHE A 45 -14.76 -12.02 0.07
N ILE A 46 -15.23 -11.19 1.01
CA ILE A 46 -15.53 -9.77 0.75
C ILE A 46 -14.25 -9.01 0.33
N ILE A 47 -13.16 -9.19 1.06
CA ILE A 47 -11.88 -8.53 0.73
C ILE A 47 -11.37 -8.97 -0.65
N ALA A 48 -11.43 -10.27 -0.94
CA ALA A 48 -11.05 -10.80 -2.24
C ALA A 48 -11.94 -10.22 -3.37
N ALA A 49 -13.25 -10.13 -3.15
CA ALA A 49 -14.18 -9.55 -4.12
C ALA A 49 -13.86 -8.07 -4.40
N ILE A 50 -13.55 -7.28 -3.37
CA ILE A 50 -13.17 -5.87 -3.54
C ILE A 50 -11.84 -5.74 -4.27
N ALA A 51 -10.84 -6.59 -3.93
CA ALA A 51 -9.54 -6.58 -4.58
C ALA A 51 -9.62 -6.98 -6.07
N ILE A 52 -10.42 -8.01 -6.39
CA ILE A 52 -10.72 -8.41 -7.76
C ILE A 52 -11.48 -7.30 -8.48
N GLY A 53 -12.45 -6.66 -7.83
CA GLY A 53 -13.18 -5.52 -8.38
C GLY A 53 -12.27 -4.35 -8.73
N LEU A 54 -11.30 -4.01 -7.85
CA LEU A 54 -10.28 -3.00 -8.12
C LEU A 54 -9.42 -3.38 -9.32
N ALA A 55 -8.99 -4.64 -9.40
CA ALA A 55 -8.18 -5.13 -10.51
C ALA A 55 -8.93 -5.03 -11.84
N ILE A 56 -10.18 -5.47 -11.89
CA ILE A 56 -11.04 -5.36 -13.09
C ILE A 56 -11.26 -3.88 -13.45
N TYR A 57 -11.54 -3.02 -12.47
CA TYR A 57 -11.73 -1.59 -12.69
C TYR A 57 -10.51 -0.95 -13.34
N VAL A 58 -9.30 -1.23 -12.83
CA VAL A 58 -8.09 -0.66 -13.40
C VAL A 58 -7.81 -1.19 -14.80
N LEU A 59 -7.99 -2.49 -15.03
CA LEU A 59 -7.82 -3.08 -16.36
C LEU A 59 -8.82 -2.48 -17.37
N TYR A 60 -10.07 -2.26 -16.96
CA TYR A 60 -11.07 -1.59 -17.77
C TYR A 60 -10.66 -0.15 -18.09
N TYR A 61 -10.24 0.62 -17.08
CA TYR A 61 -9.77 1.99 -17.26
C TYR A 61 -8.53 2.05 -18.17
N ALA A 62 -7.61 1.10 -18.06
CA ALA A 62 -6.43 1.03 -18.91
C ALA A 62 -6.77 0.69 -20.38
N ALA A 63 -7.78 -0.16 -20.60
CA ALA A 63 -8.19 -0.59 -21.93
C ALA A 63 -9.05 0.45 -22.67
N TYR A 64 -10.00 1.08 -21.96
CA TYR A 64 -11.04 1.93 -22.56
C TYR A 64 -10.95 3.40 -22.14
N GLY A 65 -10.20 3.72 -21.08
CA GLY A 65 -10.22 5.05 -20.47
C GLY A 65 -11.60 5.41 -19.92
N GLY A 66 -11.92 6.71 -19.93
CA GLY A 66 -13.29 7.21 -19.82
C GLY A 66 -13.57 8.06 -18.59
N PHE A 67 -12.98 7.76 -17.43
CA PHE A 67 -13.15 8.63 -16.27
C PHE A 67 -12.17 9.80 -16.30
N PRO A 68 -12.62 11.01 -15.93
CA PRO A 68 -11.72 12.14 -15.74
C PRO A 68 -10.64 11.86 -14.69
N ALA A 69 -9.47 12.49 -14.86
CA ALA A 69 -8.28 12.19 -14.06
C ALA A 69 -8.54 12.28 -12.55
N TRP A 70 -9.24 13.33 -12.10
CA TRP A 70 -9.60 13.49 -10.70
C TRP A 70 -10.47 12.33 -10.18
N GLN A 71 -11.53 12.00 -10.91
CA GLN A 71 -12.50 10.98 -10.52
C GLN A 71 -11.86 9.60 -10.46
N HIS A 72 -11.04 9.25 -11.45
CA HIS A 72 -10.28 7.99 -11.46
C HIS A 72 -9.34 7.87 -10.26
N ARG A 73 -8.53 8.90 -10.00
CA ARG A 73 -7.57 8.93 -8.88
C ARG A 73 -8.29 8.88 -7.53
N ALA A 74 -9.43 9.54 -7.39
CA ALA A 74 -10.25 9.52 -6.18
C ALA A 74 -10.88 8.14 -5.92
N ILE A 75 -11.44 7.50 -6.94
CA ILE A 75 -12.00 6.14 -6.84
C ILE A 75 -10.90 5.14 -6.45
N PHE A 76 -9.76 5.17 -7.15
CA PHE A 76 -8.64 4.28 -6.87
C PHE A 76 -8.14 4.43 -5.42
N THR A 77 -7.93 5.67 -4.96
CA THR A 77 -7.48 5.96 -3.59
C THR A 77 -8.49 5.48 -2.55
N SER A 78 -9.78 5.69 -2.79
CA SER A 78 -10.84 5.33 -1.85
C SER A 78 -10.98 3.81 -1.72
N ILE A 79 -10.93 3.06 -2.83
CA ILE A 79 -10.90 1.59 -2.80
C ILE A 79 -9.62 1.07 -2.15
N GLY A 80 -8.47 1.73 -2.40
CA GLY A 80 -7.21 1.43 -1.74
C GLY A 80 -7.30 1.57 -0.22
N LEU A 81 -7.96 2.62 0.30
CA LEU A 81 -8.21 2.81 1.73
C LEU A 81 -9.14 1.74 2.31
N ILE A 82 -10.21 1.38 1.59
CA ILE A 82 -11.11 0.28 1.99
C ILE A 82 -10.32 -1.02 2.17
N LEU A 83 -9.50 -1.39 1.18
CA LEU A 83 -8.64 -2.57 1.25
C LEU A 83 -7.60 -2.46 2.36
N CYS A 84 -7.00 -1.28 2.54
CA CYS A 84 -6.03 -1.03 3.60
C CYS A 84 -6.65 -1.30 4.98
N PHE A 85 -7.80 -0.71 5.30
CA PHE A 85 -8.43 -0.92 6.61
C PHE A 85 -9.03 -2.32 6.79
N ALA A 86 -9.43 -2.98 5.70
CA ALA A 86 -9.92 -4.35 5.76
C ALA A 86 -8.79 -5.37 5.99
N CYS A 87 -7.61 -5.16 5.40
CA CYS A 87 -6.46 -6.05 5.53
C CYS A 87 -5.62 -5.77 6.79
N PHE A 88 -5.52 -4.51 7.23
CA PHE A 88 -4.67 -4.10 8.35
C PHE A 88 -5.50 -3.62 9.56
N PRO A 89 -5.90 -4.53 10.47
CA PRO A 89 -6.63 -4.15 11.68
C PRO A 89 -5.76 -3.40 12.69
N TYR A 90 -6.36 -2.52 13.49
CA TYR A 90 -5.70 -1.65 14.46
C TYR A 90 -4.93 -2.42 15.55
N LYS A 91 -5.42 -3.59 15.98
CA LYS A 91 -4.75 -4.47 16.96
C LYS A 91 -4.64 -5.91 16.42
N LYS A 92 -3.43 -6.48 16.47
CA LYS A 92 -3.18 -7.91 16.20
C LYS A 92 -3.72 -8.77 17.36
N GLY A 93 -4.37 -9.90 17.06
CA GLY A 93 -4.81 -10.89 18.06
C GLY A 93 -6.33 -10.97 18.32
N LYS A 94 -6.74 -11.44 19.51
CA LYS A 94 -8.15 -11.75 19.85
C LYS A 94 -9.09 -10.52 19.99
N LYS A 95 -8.58 -9.29 19.85
CA LYS A 95 -9.35 -8.03 19.94
C LYS A 95 -9.45 -7.32 18.56
N GLN A 96 -9.52 -8.08 17.48
CA GLN A 96 -9.82 -7.55 16.14
C GLN A 96 -11.28 -7.09 16.06
N GLY A 97 -11.55 -5.98 15.38
CA GLY A 97 -12.91 -5.48 15.14
C GLY A 97 -13.38 -4.44 16.15
N HIS A 98 -12.48 -3.60 16.66
CA HIS A 98 -12.91 -2.50 17.54
C HIS A 98 -13.75 -1.51 16.72
N LEU A 99 -15.02 -1.32 17.08
CA LEU A 99 -15.99 -0.55 16.27
C LEU A 99 -15.44 0.83 15.84
N LEU A 100 -14.83 1.54 16.78
CA LEU A 100 -14.30 2.89 16.52
C LEU A 100 -12.98 2.92 15.73
N PHE A 101 -12.15 1.88 15.79
CA PHE A 101 -10.83 1.91 15.16
C PHE A 101 -10.77 1.05 13.90
N ASP A 102 -11.59 0.02 13.74
CA ASP A 102 -11.58 -0.82 12.56
C ASP A 102 -12.79 -0.53 11.64
N VAL A 103 -13.98 -0.36 12.22
CA VAL A 103 -15.22 -0.19 11.42
C VAL A 103 -15.41 1.26 10.97
N LEU A 104 -15.16 2.24 11.84
CA LEU A 104 -15.34 3.65 11.49
C LEU A 104 -14.47 4.09 10.29
N PRO A 105 -13.15 3.84 10.24
CA PRO A 105 -12.34 4.22 9.08
C PRO A 105 -12.75 3.52 7.79
N LEU A 106 -13.22 2.27 7.90
CA LEU A 106 -13.74 1.50 6.77
C LEU A 106 -15.02 2.13 6.21
N VAL A 107 -15.99 2.44 7.07
CA VAL A 107 -17.26 3.08 6.68
C VAL A 107 -17.00 4.45 6.07
N LEU A 108 -16.13 5.27 6.68
CA LEU A 108 -15.77 6.57 6.14
C LEU A 108 -15.11 6.46 4.76
N SER A 109 -14.25 5.46 4.54
CA SER A 109 -13.63 5.22 3.23
C SER A 109 -14.67 4.85 2.16
N ILE A 110 -15.71 4.09 2.52
CA ILE A 110 -16.84 3.78 1.63
C ILE A 110 -17.65 5.06 1.32
N SER A 111 -17.92 5.90 2.33
CA SER A 111 -18.59 7.18 2.11
C SER A 111 -17.80 8.10 1.18
N LEU A 112 -16.48 8.13 1.29
CA LEU A 112 -15.60 8.90 0.40
C LEU A 112 -15.62 8.37 -1.04
N LEU A 113 -15.68 7.05 -1.22
CA LEU A 113 -15.84 6.45 -2.54
C LEU A 113 -17.14 6.91 -3.22
N ILE A 114 -18.25 6.88 -2.48
CA ILE A 114 -19.56 7.32 -2.99
C ILE A 114 -19.50 8.82 -3.35
N HIS A 115 -18.91 9.64 -2.47
CA HIS A 115 -18.76 11.06 -2.74
C HIS A 115 -17.88 11.33 -3.97
N ALA A 116 -16.75 10.64 -4.13
CA ALA A 116 -15.88 10.76 -5.29
C ALA A 116 -16.62 10.46 -6.62
N PHE A 117 -17.57 9.51 -6.58
CA PHE A 117 -18.36 9.17 -7.75
C PHE A 117 -19.42 10.24 -8.08
N LEU A 118 -20.10 10.78 -7.06
CA LEU A 118 -21.22 11.70 -7.23
C LEU A 118 -20.81 13.18 -7.39
N ALA A 119 -19.72 13.61 -6.74
CA ALA A 119 -19.38 15.03 -6.61
C ALA A 119 -18.59 15.58 -7.81
N TYR A 120 -18.07 14.72 -8.69
CA TYR A 120 -17.21 15.17 -9.79
C TYR A 120 -17.83 16.25 -10.71
N PRO A 121 -19.12 16.17 -11.13
CA PRO A 121 -19.71 17.19 -11.98
C PRO A 121 -19.67 18.59 -11.35
N ASP A 122 -19.97 18.67 -10.06
CA ASP A 122 -19.96 19.93 -9.31
C ASP A 122 -18.53 20.44 -9.09
N ILE A 123 -17.60 19.53 -8.76
CA ILE A 123 -16.18 19.85 -8.55
C ILE A 123 -15.56 20.41 -9.84
N ALA A 124 -15.88 19.83 -10.99
CA ALA A 124 -15.39 20.27 -12.28
C ALA A 124 -15.86 21.70 -12.63
N LEU A 125 -17.08 22.08 -12.22
CA LEU A 125 -17.65 23.40 -12.49
C LEU A 125 -17.14 24.49 -11.53
N ARG A 126 -16.73 24.12 -10.30
CA ARG A 126 -16.34 25.07 -9.24
C ARG A 126 -14.93 25.63 -9.37
N GLN A 127 -14.08 25.12 -10.25
CA GLN A 127 -12.71 25.62 -10.55
C GLN A 127 -11.87 26.04 -9.33
N GLY A 128 -11.93 25.30 -8.22
CA GLY A 128 -11.16 25.63 -7.01
C GLY A 128 -11.87 26.58 -6.03
N ALA A 129 -13.21 26.65 -6.08
CA ALA A 129 -14.03 27.20 -5.01
C ALA A 129 -14.62 26.06 -4.16
N SER A 130 -13.87 25.58 -3.18
CA SER A 130 -14.34 24.53 -2.25
C SER A 130 -15.53 24.99 -1.40
N SER A 131 -16.55 24.13 -1.33
CA SER A 131 -17.64 24.26 -0.38
C SER A 131 -17.20 23.82 1.02
N THR A 132 -17.90 24.27 2.06
CA THR A 132 -17.70 23.78 3.44
C THR A 132 -17.79 22.26 3.54
N PHE A 133 -18.66 21.63 2.73
CA PHE A 133 -18.78 20.18 2.67
C PHE A 133 -17.50 19.53 2.10
N ASP A 134 -16.94 20.10 1.03
CA ASP A 134 -15.71 19.60 0.39
C ASP A 134 -14.53 19.70 1.36
N GLN A 135 -14.50 20.73 2.21
CA GLN A 135 -13.47 20.90 3.25
C GLN A 135 -13.54 19.81 4.32
N ILE A 136 -14.74 19.43 4.76
CA ILE A 136 -14.94 18.31 5.70
C ILE A 136 -14.48 17.00 5.08
N VAL A 137 -14.92 16.72 3.84
CA VAL A 137 -14.56 15.51 3.10
C VAL A 137 -13.04 15.43 2.89
N ALA A 138 -12.41 16.52 2.45
CA ALA A 138 -10.97 16.58 2.26
C ALA A 138 -10.20 16.29 3.55
N THR A 139 -10.66 16.86 4.66
CA THR A 139 -10.04 16.67 5.97
C THR A 139 -10.18 15.21 6.42
N LEU A 140 -11.36 14.61 6.27
CA LEU A 140 -11.56 13.18 6.55
C LEU A 140 -10.64 12.30 5.69
N MET A 141 -10.52 12.59 4.39
CA MET A 141 -9.63 11.87 3.48
C MET A 141 -8.17 11.95 3.96
N ILE A 142 -7.68 13.15 4.32
CA ILE A 142 -6.31 13.35 4.81
C ILE A 142 -6.06 12.51 6.07
N PHE A 143 -6.95 12.57 7.06
CA PHE A 143 -6.78 11.82 8.30
C PHE A 143 -6.85 10.30 8.07
N LEU A 144 -7.71 9.83 7.17
CA LEU A 144 -7.75 8.41 6.81
C LEU A 144 -6.46 7.98 6.10
N ILE A 145 -5.88 8.80 5.23
CA ILE A 145 -4.60 8.50 4.59
C ILE A 145 -3.50 8.40 5.65
N ILE A 146 -3.41 9.37 6.57
CA ILE A 146 -2.42 9.36 7.66
C ILE A 146 -2.58 8.11 8.54
N GLU A 147 -3.83 7.76 8.87
CA GLU A 147 -4.14 6.58 9.66
C GLU A 147 -3.82 5.27 8.90
N GLY A 148 -4.06 5.24 7.59
CA GLY A 148 -3.64 4.14 6.71
C GLY A 148 -2.13 3.97 6.69
N VAL A 149 -1.38 5.07 6.52
CA VAL A 149 0.10 5.10 6.59
C VAL A 149 0.60 4.60 7.94
N ARG A 150 -0.04 5.00 9.04
CA ARG A 150 0.32 4.54 10.38
C ARG A 150 0.17 3.02 10.54
N ARG A 151 -0.83 2.42 9.90
CA ARG A 151 -1.10 0.97 9.98
C ARG A 151 -0.19 0.13 9.09
N THR A 152 0.18 0.65 7.93
CA THR A 152 0.96 -0.08 6.91
C THR A 152 2.46 0.12 7.07
N ILE A 153 2.91 1.37 7.21
CA ILE A 153 4.33 1.72 7.25
C ILE A 153 4.81 1.96 8.68
N GLY A 154 3.97 2.60 9.51
CA GLY A 154 4.24 2.79 10.94
C GLY A 154 4.17 4.24 11.40
N HIS A 155 4.48 4.46 12.68
CA HIS A 155 4.28 5.75 13.35
C HIS A 155 5.17 6.87 12.81
N ALA A 156 6.42 6.58 12.41
CA ALA A 156 7.35 7.59 11.93
C ALA A 156 6.81 8.35 10.71
N MET A 157 6.31 7.62 9.70
CA MET A 157 5.74 8.23 8.49
C MET A 157 4.45 8.98 8.76
N ALA A 158 3.61 8.48 9.68
CA ALA A 158 2.38 9.18 10.05
C ALA A 158 2.66 10.52 10.74
N VAL A 159 3.64 10.57 11.65
CA VAL A 159 4.06 11.81 12.31
C VAL A 159 4.64 12.80 11.29
N LEU A 160 5.45 12.31 10.34
CA LEU A 160 6.00 13.14 9.27
C LEU A 160 4.90 13.74 8.38
N ALA A 161 3.92 12.93 7.97
CA ALA A 161 2.78 13.40 7.18
C ALA A 161 1.95 14.45 7.94
N LEU A 162 1.70 14.22 9.24
CA LEU A 162 1.00 15.18 10.09
C LEU A 162 1.77 16.49 10.24
N PHE A 163 3.10 16.42 10.37
CA PHE A 163 3.97 17.60 10.43
C PHE A 163 3.86 18.44 9.16
N PHE A 164 3.95 17.83 7.97
CA PHE A 164 3.81 18.56 6.71
C PHE A 164 2.40 19.08 6.46
N TRP A 165 1.37 18.37 6.93
CA TRP A 165 0.01 18.89 6.90
C TRP A 165 -0.14 20.13 7.80
N ALA A 166 0.41 20.09 9.01
CA ALA A 166 0.41 21.25 9.91
C ALA A 166 1.24 22.41 9.33
N TYR A 167 2.37 22.12 8.68
CA TYR A 167 3.26 23.08 8.03
C TYR A 167 2.54 24.01 7.04
N ILE A 168 1.50 23.51 6.36
CA ILE A 168 0.64 24.32 5.46
C ILE A 168 0.07 25.56 6.17
N PHE A 169 -0.21 25.47 7.47
CA PHE A 169 -0.76 26.56 8.26
C PHE A 169 0.32 27.36 9.00
N ILE A 170 1.34 26.68 9.52
CA ILE A 170 2.41 27.30 10.32
C ILE A 170 3.58 27.82 9.49
N GLY A 171 3.49 27.81 8.15
CA GLY A 171 4.48 28.37 7.24
C GLY A 171 5.06 29.74 7.61
N PRO A 172 4.27 30.70 8.14
CA PRO A 172 4.80 32.01 8.52
C PRO A 172 5.78 31.98 9.70
N LEU A 173 5.75 30.93 10.51
CA LEU A 173 6.64 30.76 11.67
C LEU A 173 8.03 30.27 11.27
N PHE A 174 8.22 29.79 10.03
CA PHE A 174 9.50 29.27 9.55
C PHE A 174 10.37 30.37 8.93
N PRO A 175 11.64 30.51 9.33
CA PRO A 175 12.54 31.50 8.76
C PRO A 175 13.14 31.06 7.43
N GLY A 176 13.49 32.02 6.58
CA GLY A 176 14.25 31.81 5.34
C GLY A 176 13.44 31.17 4.21
N ILE A 177 14.07 30.28 3.44
CA ILE A 177 13.49 29.64 2.24
C ILE A 177 12.30 28.72 2.59
N LEU A 178 12.21 28.27 3.84
CA LEU A 178 11.10 27.45 4.33
C LEU A 178 9.90 28.30 4.80
N GLY A 179 10.00 29.63 4.79
CA GLY A 179 8.89 30.50 5.14
C GLY A 179 7.90 30.67 3.99
N HIS A 180 6.61 30.55 4.26
CA HIS A 180 5.55 30.95 3.32
C HIS A 180 4.40 31.63 4.06
N GLN A 181 3.53 32.34 3.33
CA GLN A 181 2.44 33.16 3.90
C GLN A 181 1.36 32.37 4.69
N GLY A 182 1.48 31.04 4.79
CA GLY A 182 0.42 30.16 5.25
C GLY A 182 -0.74 30.06 4.24
N PHE A 183 -1.45 28.94 4.26
CA PHE A 183 -2.65 28.77 3.45
C PHE A 183 -3.90 28.87 4.32
N SER A 184 -4.93 29.53 3.80
CA SER A 184 -6.27 29.43 4.39
C SER A 184 -6.81 28.01 4.22
N TYR A 185 -7.74 27.61 5.09
CA TYR A 185 -8.31 26.26 5.08
C TYR A 185 -9.03 25.91 3.76
N GLY A 186 -9.74 26.88 3.16
CA GLY A 186 -10.32 26.72 1.82
C GLY A 186 -9.23 26.48 0.77
N ARG A 187 -8.18 27.31 0.75
CA ARG A 187 -7.09 27.16 -0.22
C ARG A 187 -6.31 25.84 -0.04
N MET A 188 -6.14 25.37 1.20
CA MET A 188 -5.60 24.03 1.46
C MET A 188 -6.49 22.97 0.81
N THR A 189 -7.80 23.03 1.01
CA THR A 189 -8.76 22.08 0.44
C THR A 189 -8.72 22.10 -1.08
N ASP A 190 -8.65 23.29 -1.68
CA ASP A 190 -8.57 23.44 -3.13
C ASP A 190 -7.29 22.80 -3.69
N ALA A 191 -6.15 23.08 -3.04
CA ALA A 191 -4.85 22.56 -3.42
C ALA A 191 -4.70 21.04 -3.16
N LEU A 192 -5.26 20.53 -2.06
CA LEU A 192 -5.08 19.13 -1.67
C LEU A 192 -6.11 18.18 -2.25
N PHE A 193 -7.38 18.59 -2.34
CA PHE A 193 -8.49 17.70 -2.66
C PHE A 193 -9.15 18.03 -3.99
N ILE A 194 -9.44 19.30 -4.29
CA ILE A 194 -10.15 19.69 -5.52
C ILE A 194 -9.24 19.59 -6.75
N THR A 195 -7.98 20.00 -6.61
CA THR A 195 -6.99 19.91 -7.69
C THR A 195 -6.25 18.58 -7.69
N THR A 196 -5.60 18.27 -8.82
CA THR A 196 -4.78 17.06 -9.00
C THR A 196 -3.33 17.24 -8.56
N ASN A 197 -3.01 18.29 -7.79
CA ASN A 197 -1.64 18.57 -7.35
C ASN A 197 -1.38 18.10 -5.90
N GLY A 198 -2.45 17.72 -5.18
CA GLY A 198 -2.38 17.28 -3.80
C GLY A 198 -2.45 15.77 -3.63
N ILE A 199 -3.54 15.32 -3.00
CA ILE A 199 -3.81 13.89 -2.72
C ILE A 199 -3.86 13.11 -4.02
N PHE A 200 -4.54 13.64 -5.03
CA PHE A 200 -4.72 12.99 -6.34
C PHE A 200 -3.63 13.40 -7.33
N SER A 201 -2.37 13.41 -6.89
CA SER A 201 -1.20 13.79 -7.68
C SER A 201 -0.64 12.64 -8.53
N ASP A 202 0.45 12.93 -9.24
CA ASP A 202 1.12 12.00 -10.14
C ASP A 202 1.52 10.66 -9.52
N PRO A 203 1.92 10.56 -8.23
CA PRO A 203 2.13 9.26 -7.59
C PRO A 203 0.89 8.36 -7.62
N ILE A 204 -0.31 8.92 -7.38
CA ILE A 204 -1.57 8.15 -7.47
C ILE A 204 -1.87 7.80 -8.91
N TYR A 205 -1.60 8.71 -9.85
CA TYR A 205 -1.77 8.44 -11.27
C TYR A 205 -0.90 7.27 -11.76
N VAL A 206 0.40 7.30 -11.47
CA VAL A 206 1.32 6.22 -11.86
C VAL A 206 0.95 4.92 -11.13
N ALA A 207 0.51 5.00 -9.87
CA ALA A 207 0.04 3.84 -9.12
C ALA A 207 -1.18 3.18 -9.75
N SER A 208 -2.16 3.99 -10.16
CA SER A 208 -3.45 3.51 -10.67
C SER A 208 -3.43 3.11 -12.14
N THR A 209 -2.44 3.56 -12.91
CA THR A 209 -2.34 3.28 -14.36
C THR A 209 -1.29 2.24 -14.69
N VAL A 210 -0.21 2.15 -13.90
CA VAL A 210 0.95 1.34 -14.25
C VAL A 210 1.29 0.34 -13.14
N LEU A 211 1.48 0.79 -11.91
CA LEU A 211 2.00 -0.07 -10.83
C LEU A 211 1.06 -1.24 -10.50
N ILE A 212 -0.25 -0.99 -10.40
CA ILE A 212 -1.20 -2.04 -10.05
C ILE A 212 -1.37 -3.09 -11.15
N ILE A 213 -1.23 -2.70 -12.44
CA ILE A 213 -1.26 -3.64 -13.57
C ILE A 213 -0.03 -4.55 -13.50
N PHE A 214 1.15 -3.97 -13.25
CA PHE A 214 2.36 -4.76 -13.03
C PHE A 214 2.25 -5.68 -11.80
N LEU A 215 1.62 -5.24 -10.71
CA LEU A 215 1.38 -6.09 -9.54
C LEU A 215 0.43 -7.26 -9.85
N ILE A 216 -0.63 -7.02 -10.63
CA ILE A 216 -1.54 -8.08 -11.08
C ILE A 216 -0.80 -9.08 -11.98
N PHE A 217 -0.01 -8.59 -12.93
CA PHE A 217 0.79 -9.41 -13.82
C PHE A 217 1.86 -10.21 -13.06
N ALA A 218 2.53 -9.60 -12.09
CA ALA A 218 3.49 -10.25 -11.21
C ALA A 218 2.82 -11.36 -10.37
N ALA A 219 1.65 -11.08 -9.80
CA ALA A 219 0.87 -12.08 -9.05
C ALA A 219 0.44 -13.26 -9.94
N PHE A 220 0.05 -12.97 -11.19
CA PHE A 220 -0.28 -14.00 -12.18
C PHE A 220 0.94 -14.87 -12.53
N MET A 221 2.09 -14.27 -12.84
CA MET A 221 3.33 -15.01 -13.15
C MET A 221 3.85 -15.86 -11.99
N MET A 222 3.72 -15.36 -10.76
CA MET A 222 4.09 -16.15 -9.58
C MET A 222 3.21 -17.40 -9.43
N ARG A 223 1.94 -17.32 -9.83
CA ARG A 223 1.00 -18.45 -9.78
C ARG A 223 1.14 -19.44 -10.94
N THR A 224 1.62 -19.01 -12.10
CA THR A 224 1.83 -19.89 -13.26
C THR A 224 3.15 -20.67 -13.21
N GLY A 225 3.97 -20.49 -12.17
CA GLY A 225 5.24 -21.22 -12.01
C GLY A 225 6.41 -20.60 -12.79
N VAL A 226 6.20 -19.45 -13.45
CA VAL A 226 7.25 -18.73 -14.17
C VAL A 226 8.40 -18.29 -13.25
N GLY A 227 8.10 -18.00 -11.96
CA GLY A 227 9.14 -17.73 -10.97
C GLY A 227 10.10 -18.90 -10.77
N GLN A 228 9.59 -20.13 -10.76
CA GLN A 228 10.39 -21.35 -10.63
C GLN A 228 11.22 -21.60 -11.89
N PHE A 229 10.65 -21.33 -13.08
CA PHE A 229 11.38 -21.39 -14.35
C PHE A 229 12.62 -20.48 -14.36
N PHE A 230 12.54 -19.26 -13.84
CA PHE A 230 13.70 -18.36 -13.78
C PHE A 230 14.80 -18.82 -12.82
N ILE A 231 14.43 -19.47 -11.72
CA ILE A 231 15.37 -20.09 -10.78
C ILE A 231 16.10 -21.23 -11.49
N GLU A 232 15.36 -22.14 -12.14
CA GLU A 232 15.92 -23.27 -12.87
C GLU A 232 16.78 -22.84 -14.06
N PHE A 233 16.37 -21.78 -14.77
CA PHE A 233 17.16 -21.17 -15.85
C PHE A 233 18.50 -20.62 -15.34
N ALA A 234 18.49 -19.90 -14.20
CA ALA A 234 19.72 -19.38 -13.60
C ALA A 234 20.67 -20.51 -13.17
N PHE A 235 20.14 -21.59 -12.59
CA PHE A 235 20.93 -22.78 -12.24
C PHE A 235 21.44 -23.53 -13.47
N ALA A 236 20.66 -23.63 -14.55
CA ALA A 236 21.11 -24.23 -15.79
C ALA A 236 22.28 -23.45 -16.43
N LEU A 237 22.26 -22.12 -16.33
CA LEU A 237 23.30 -21.25 -16.89
C LEU A 237 24.59 -21.26 -16.07
N THR A 238 24.51 -21.39 -14.74
CA THR A 238 25.64 -21.16 -13.83
C THR A 238 26.09 -22.38 -13.03
N GLY A 239 25.29 -23.46 -12.98
CA GLY A 239 25.54 -24.63 -12.13
C GLY A 239 26.82 -25.40 -12.45
N ARG A 240 27.38 -25.22 -13.65
CA ARG A 240 28.66 -25.83 -14.06
C ARG A 240 29.90 -25.00 -13.71
N ILE A 241 29.71 -23.77 -13.24
CA ILE A 241 30.78 -22.81 -12.95
C ILE A 241 31.20 -22.96 -11.49
N ARG A 242 32.49 -22.77 -11.17
CA ARG A 242 32.96 -22.75 -9.78
C ARG A 242 32.37 -21.53 -9.06
N GLY A 243 31.61 -21.75 -7.98
CA GLY A 243 30.76 -20.72 -7.36
C GLY A 243 29.35 -20.60 -7.99
N GLY A 244 28.98 -21.52 -8.87
CA GLY A 244 27.71 -21.57 -9.60
C GLY A 244 26.46 -21.32 -8.75
N PRO A 245 26.29 -21.98 -7.58
CA PRO A 245 25.12 -21.72 -6.73
C PRO A 245 25.01 -20.27 -6.24
N ALA A 246 26.12 -19.58 -5.98
CA ALA A 246 26.10 -18.18 -5.57
C ALA A 246 25.71 -17.27 -6.75
N LEU A 247 26.28 -17.52 -7.94
CA LEU A 247 25.95 -16.76 -9.15
C LEU A 247 24.51 -17.00 -9.61
N ALA A 248 24.01 -18.24 -9.49
CA ALA A 248 22.62 -18.61 -9.74
C ALA A 248 21.66 -17.79 -8.88
N SER A 249 21.99 -17.63 -7.58
CA SER A 249 21.16 -16.87 -6.64
C SER A 249 21.12 -15.37 -6.97
N VAL A 250 22.23 -14.80 -7.42
CA VAL A 250 22.28 -13.37 -7.81
C VAL A 250 21.49 -13.16 -9.10
N LEU A 251 21.66 -14.03 -10.09
CA LEU A 251 20.93 -13.95 -11.36
C LEU A 251 19.43 -14.19 -11.18
N SER A 252 19.03 -15.21 -10.42
CA SER A 252 17.61 -15.47 -10.15
C SER A 252 16.98 -14.32 -9.36
N SER A 253 17.70 -13.73 -8.39
CA SER A 253 17.25 -12.52 -7.69
C SER A 253 17.05 -11.36 -8.66
N GLY A 254 18.00 -11.11 -9.55
CA GLY A 254 17.89 -10.05 -10.55
C GLY A 254 16.70 -10.26 -11.50
N LEU A 255 16.49 -11.49 -11.98
CA LEU A 255 15.38 -11.84 -12.86
C LEU A 255 14.01 -11.75 -12.16
N LEU A 256 13.94 -12.14 -10.88
CA LEU A 256 12.71 -11.99 -10.09
C LEU A 256 12.47 -10.52 -9.68
N ALA A 257 13.54 -9.73 -9.55
CA ALA A 257 13.47 -8.31 -9.24
C ALA A 257 12.84 -7.49 -10.36
N THR A 258 13.20 -7.76 -11.62
CA THR A 258 12.65 -7.04 -12.78
C THR A 258 11.15 -7.26 -12.93
N ILE A 259 10.67 -8.42 -12.48
CA ILE A 259 9.27 -8.81 -12.54
C ILE A 259 8.46 -8.18 -11.40
N THR A 260 8.99 -8.25 -10.18
CA THR A 260 8.25 -7.86 -8.98
C THR A 260 8.43 -6.41 -8.59
N GLY A 261 9.48 -5.74 -9.09
CA GLY A 261 9.78 -4.33 -8.82
C GLY A 261 10.11 -4.01 -7.35
N ASN A 262 10.31 -5.01 -6.49
CA ASN A 262 10.51 -4.81 -5.06
C ASN A 262 11.99 -4.95 -4.64
N GLY A 263 12.69 -3.82 -4.51
CA GLY A 263 14.11 -3.77 -4.11
C GLY A 263 14.40 -4.24 -2.68
N ALA A 264 13.44 -4.07 -1.75
CA ALA A 264 13.62 -4.47 -0.34
C ALA A 264 13.60 -5.99 -0.17
N ALA A 265 12.79 -6.70 -0.98
CA ALA A 265 12.76 -8.17 -1.03
C ALA A 265 14.05 -8.78 -1.63
N ASN A 266 14.81 -8.03 -2.41
CA ASN A 266 16.08 -8.49 -2.98
C ASN A 266 17.25 -8.29 -2.02
N ALA A 267 17.27 -7.21 -1.24
CA ALA A 267 18.28 -6.95 -0.23
C ALA A 267 18.24 -7.98 0.92
N SER A 268 17.05 -8.45 1.29
CA SER A 268 16.87 -9.53 2.26
C SER A 268 17.22 -10.92 1.71
N MET A 269 17.08 -11.14 0.40
CA MET A 269 17.53 -12.37 -0.27
C MET A 269 19.05 -12.44 -0.46
N THR A 270 19.74 -11.29 -0.55
CA THR A 270 21.20 -11.18 -0.79
C THR A 270 22.03 -10.87 0.47
N GLY A 271 21.43 -10.27 1.51
CA GLY A 271 22.06 -9.94 2.78
C GLY A 271 22.69 -11.13 3.54
N PRO A 272 22.03 -12.31 3.61
CA PRO A 272 22.60 -13.49 4.26
C PRO A 272 23.84 -14.06 3.56
N PHE A 273 24.07 -13.70 2.29
CA PHE A 273 25.21 -14.18 1.51
C PHE A 273 26.41 -13.23 1.53
N THR A 274 26.27 -12.02 2.06
CA THR A 274 27.31 -10.97 1.98
C THR A 274 27.96 -10.63 3.32
N ILE A 275 27.27 -10.82 4.46
CA ILE A 275 27.80 -10.47 5.79
C ILE A 275 28.21 -11.74 6.52
N HIS A 276 29.49 -12.07 6.45
CA HIS A 276 30.14 -12.98 7.39
C HIS A 276 30.47 -12.21 8.68
N SER A 277 29.78 -12.54 9.77
CA SER A 277 30.24 -12.33 11.15
C SER A 277 30.12 -13.64 11.90
#